data_AF-A0A935UK27-F1
#
_entry.id   AF-A0A935UK27-F1
#
_cell.length_a   1.000
_cell.length_b   1.000
_cell.length_c   1.000
_cell.angle_alpha   90.00
_cell.angle_beta   90.00
_cell.angle_gamma   90.00
#
_symmetry.space_group_name_H-M   'P 1'
#
loop_
_entity.id
_entity.type
_entity.pdbx_description
1 polymer ?
#
loop_
_entity_poly.entity_id
_entity_poly.type
_entity_poly.pdbx_seq_one_letter_code
_entity_poly.pdbx_strand_id
1 'polypeptide(L)'
;MSEKLSTVGDISKAIKLISNKDNLKLFSDDQIEQIKRFQKQAQENASRVQKAINNFSKQFEGIAEKLKKSFEIYGQSLTDIKFFVAEDWYVSYSLFYDCSITDFILLTREHNTKKLEEYVLQAFEKKQKKIFGKILKASPDREIIINEIENLYKQKYYYSLIPLCYAQVDGICKERFGISFFDTDKKEIARPLRLNSALKTAELSSFSRFMSDQLDIKNEMTKNSDQVTDKNSSFNRHVVIHGNSKIYGTKINAIRSILLLDFISELSDKLAMGRINM
;
A
#
# COMPACT_ATOMS: atom_id res chain seq x y z
N MET A 1 20.28 1.62 -19.04
CA MET A 1 20.84 0.31 -19.45
C MET A 1 21.51 0.33 -20.82
N SER A 2 21.22 1.30 -21.70
CA SER A 2 21.85 1.42 -23.03
C SER A 2 23.34 1.80 -22.99
N GLU A 3 23.82 2.52 -21.97
CA GLU A 3 25.24 2.92 -21.89
C GLU A 3 26.21 1.76 -21.62
N LYS A 4 25.79 0.69 -20.91
CA LYS A 4 26.68 -0.45 -20.57
C LYS A 4 26.84 -1.48 -21.69
N LEU A 5 26.05 -1.39 -22.76
CA LEU A 5 26.24 -2.20 -23.99
C LEU A 5 27.33 -1.59 -24.91
N SER A 6 27.78 -0.36 -24.64
CA SER A 6 28.85 0.30 -25.41
C SER A 6 30.23 -0.33 -25.17
N THR A 7 30.52 -0.75 -23.93
CA THR A 7 31.85 -1.21 -23.51
C THR A 7 32.33 -2.50 -24.20
N VAL A 8 31.43 -3.44 -24.50
CA VAL A 8 31.80 -4.67 -25.24
C VAL A 8 32.10 -4.35 -26.72
N GLY A 9 31.33 -3.41 -27.31
CA GLY A 9 31.58 -2.91 -28.66
C GLY A 9 32.91 -2.15 -28.75
N ASP A 10 33.26 -1.39 -27.72
CA ASP A 10 34.49 -0.60 -27.65
C ASP A 10 35.73 -1.47 -27.42
N ILE A 11 35.64 -2.52 -26.60
CA ILE A 11 36.71 -3.53 -26.45
C ILE A 11 36.94 -4.28 -27.78
N SER A 12 35.87 -4.64 -28.50
CA SER A 12 35.98 -5.30 -29.81
C SER A 12 36.63 -4.39 -30.87
N LYS A 13 36.32 -3.08 -30.86
CA LYS A 13 36.98 -2.08 -31.72
C LYS A 13 38.45 -1.89 -31.36
N ALA A 14 38.78 -1.82 -30.07
CA ALA A 14 40.17 -1.70 -29.59
C ALA A 14 41.02 -2.92 -29.99
N ILE A 15 40.48 -4.13 -29.86
CA ILE A 15 41.15 -5.37 -30.30
C ILE A 15 41.39 -5.37 -31.82
N LYS A 16 40.44 -4.88 -32.63
CA LYS A 16 40.61 -4.75 -34.09
C LYS A 16 41.68 -3.72 -34.47
N LEU A 17 41.78 -2.60 -33.74
CA LEU A 17 42.78 -1.56 -33.98
C LEU A 17 44.21 -2.04 -33.68
N ILE A 18 44.40 -2.84 -32.62
CA ILE A 18 45.69 -3.48 -32.27
C ILE A 18 46.09 -4.55 -33.31
N SER A 19 45.11 -5.14 -34.00
CA SER A 19 45.33 -6.22 -34.99
C SER A 19 45.75 -5.73 -36.38
N ASN A 20 45.95 -4.43 -36.58
CA ASN A 20 46.32 -3.90 -37.89
C ASN A 20 47.75 -4.33 -38.27
N LYS A 21 47.92 -4.96 -39.45
CA LYS A 21 49.16 -5.62 -39.88
C LYS A 21 50.39 -4.72 -39.86
N ASP A 22 50.22 -3.42 -40.04
CA ASP A 22 51.33 -2.46 -40.03
C ASP A 22 51.85 -2.12 -38.62
N ASN A 23 51.03 -2.30 -37.58
CA ASN A 23 51.44 -2.12 -36.18
C ASN A 23 52.14 -3.37 -35.60
N LEU A 24 51.94 -4.53 -36.22
CA LEU A 24 52.50 -5.81 -35.75
C LEU A 24 53.97 -6.03 -36.15
N LYS A 25 54.51 -5.22 -37.08
CA LYS A 25 55.90 -5.31 -37.56
C LYS A 25 56.96 -4.86 -36.53
N LEU A 26 56.55 -4.22 -35.44
CA LEU A 26 57.41 -3.68 -34.38
C LEU A 26 57.62 -4.65 -33.20
N PHE A 27 56.99 -5.83 -33.22
CA PHE A 27 56.99 -6.78 -32.13
C PHE A 27 57.78 -8.05 -32.49
N SER A 28 58.41 -8.67 -31.50
CA SER A 28 59.06 -9.97 -31.68
C SER A 28 58.02 -11.08 -31.88
N ASP A 29 58.41 -12.21 -32.48
CA ASP A 29 57.51 -13.35 -32.69
C ASP A 29 56.87 -13.86 -31.39
N ASP A 30 57.62 -13.84 -30.28
CA ASP A 30 57.13 -14.21 -28.95
C ASP A 30 56.07 -13.21 -28.43
N GLN A 31 56.26 -11.91 -28.66
CA GLN A 31 55.28 -10.88 -28.33
C GLN A 31 54.01 -11.02 -29.19
N ILE A 32 54.15 -11.34 -30.48
CA ILE A 32 53.02 -11.60 -31.38
C ILE A 32 52.24 -12.83 -30.90
N GLU A 33 52.92 -13.87 -30.43
CA GLU A 33 52.28 -15.07 -29.90
C GLU A 33 51.53 -14.80 -28.58
N GLN A 34 52.13 -14.02 -27.66
CA GLN A 34 51.46 -13.58 -26.44
C GLN A 34 50.22 -12.73 -26.71
N ILE A 35 50.29 -11.80 -27.67
CA ILE A 35 49.14 -10.97 -28.10
C ILE A 35 48.03 -11.86 -28.67
N LYS A 36 48.36 -12.85 -29.50
CA LYS A 36 47.37 -13.81 -30.04
C LYS A 36 46.72 -14.65 -28.94
N ARG A 37 47.49 -15.12 -27.95
CA ARG A 37 46.95 -15.88 -26.80
C ARG A 37 46.02 -15.01 -25.95
N PHE A 38 46.42 -13.78 -25.67
CA PHE A 38 45.59 -12.82 -24.94
C PHE A 38 44.30 -12.49 -25.71
N GLN A 39 44.37 -12.28 -27.02
CA GLN A 39 43.20 -12.02 -27.87
C GLN A 39 42.22 -13.18 -27.86
N LYS A 40 42.71 -14.42 -27.95
CA LYS A 40 41.88 -15.63 -27.87
C LYS A 40 41.18 -15.73 -26.51
N GLN A 41 41.90 -15.52 -25.40
CA GLN A 41 41.32 -15.51 -24.06
C GLN A 41 40.29 -14.38 -23.88
N ALA A 42 40.57 -13.18 -24.39
CA ALA A 42 39.66 -12.05 -24.32
C ALA A 42 38.36 -12.29 -25.09
N GLN A 43 38.43 -12.90 -26.28
CA GLN A 43 37.25 -13.29 -27.08
C GLN A 43 36.43 -14.38 -26.39
N GLU A 44 37.09 -15.40 -25.84
CA GLU A 44 36.42 -16.47 -25.09
C GLU A 44 35.69 -15.90 -23.86
N ASN A 45 36.34 -15.00 -23.11
CA ASN A 45 35.75 -14.35 -21.94
C ASN A 45 34.59 -13.41 -22.31
N ALA A 46 34.71 -12.64 -23.39
CA ALA A 46 33.62 -11.80 -23.89
C ALA A 46 32.37 -12.63 -24.25
N SER A 47 32.56 -13.79 -24.88
CA SER A 47 31.46 -14.70 -25.22
C SER A 47 30.77 -15.29 -23.98
N ARG A 48 31.53 -15.57 -22.91
CA ARG A 48 31.00 -16.04 -21.62
C ARG A 48 30.19 -14.95 -20.92
N VAL A 49 30.69 -13.72 -20.89
CA VAL A 49 29.99 -12.55 -20.34
C VAL A 49 28.70 -12.26 -21.11
N GLN A 50 28.72 -12.32 -22.44
CA GLN A 50 27.51 -12.11 -23.24
C GLN A 50 26.45 -13.19 -23.00
N LYS A 51 26.85 -14.46 -22.87
CA LYS A 51 25.94 -15.56 -22.51
C LYS A 51 25.34 -15.35 -21.11
N ALA A 52 26.14 -14.90 -20.14
CA ALA A 52 25.66 -14.57 -18.80
C ALA A 52 24.65 -13.41 -18.80
N ILE A 53 24.93 -12.35 -19.56
CA ILE A 53 24.02 -11.21 -19.73
C ILE A 53 22.71 -11.64 -20.40
N ASN A 54 22.76 -12.45 -21.45
CA ASN A 54 21.56 -12.93 -22.14
C ASN A 54 20.71 -13.85 -21.24
N ASN A 55 21.34 -14.71 -20.44
CA ASN A 55 20.63 -15.56 -19.48
C ASN A 55 20.00 -14.73 -18.36
N PHE A 56 20.71 -13.71 -17.86
CA PHE A 56 20.18 -12.79 -16.87
C PHE A 56 19.00 -11.97 -17.43
N SER A 57 19.09 -11.48 -18.67
CA SER A 57 18.00 -10.77 -19.34
C SER A 57 16.74 -11.62 -19.48
N LYS A 58 16.88 -12.89 -19.89
CA LYS A 58 15.75 -13.83 -19.98
C LYS A 58 15.12 -14.15 -18.63
N GLN A 59 15.94 -14.28 -17.58
CA GLN A 59 15.43 -14.42 -16.22
C GLN A 59 14.67 -13.16 -15.77
N PHE A 60 15.18 -11.98 -16.12
CA PHE A 60 14.56 -10.70 -15.81
C PHE A 60 13.23 -10.48 -16.55
N GLU A 61 13.14 -10.87 -17.83
CA GLU A 61 11.89 -10.88 -18.59
C GLU A 61 10.84 -11.79 -17.95
N GLY A 62 11.21 -13.00 -17.53
CA GLY A 62 10.33 -13.90 -16.82
C GLY A 62 9.88 -13.37 -15.45
N ILE A 63 10.73 -12.61 -14.75
CA ILE A 63 10.37 -11.91 -13.51
C ILE A 63 9.43 -10.73 -13.80
N ALA A 64 9.72 -9.93 -14.84
CA ALA A 64 8.92 -8.78 -15.24
C ALA A 64 7.51 -9.19 -15.69
N GLU A 65 7.37 -10.32 -16.40
CA GLU A 65 6.08 -10.83 -16.85
C GLU A 65 5.26 -11.43 -15.70
N LYS A 66 5.92 -12.09 -14.74
CA LYS A 66 5.28 -12.50 -13.47
C LYS A 66 4.83 -11.30 -12.66
N LEU A 67 5.67 -10.26 -12.55
CA LEU A 67 5.33 -9.01 -11.88
C LEU A 67 4.14 -8.34 -12.58
N LYS A 68 4.14 -8.27 -13.91
CA LYS A 68 3.04 -7.68 -14.69
C LYS A 68 1.71 -8.41 -14.45
N LYS A 69 1.71 -9.74 -14.49
CA LYS A 69 0.52 -10.55 -14.14
C LYS A 69 0.11 -10.35 -12.68
N SER A 70 1.06 -10.27 -11.75
CA SER A 70 0.77 -9.93 -10.35
C SER A 70 0.14 -8.54 -10.23
N PHE A 71 0.58 -7.55 -11.00
CA PHE A 71 -0.01 -6.19 -11.03
C PHE A 71 -1.42 -6.17 -11.64
N GLU A 72 -1.67 -6.93 -12.71
CA GLU A 72 -3.01 -7.08 -13.30
C GLU A 72 -3.99 -7.77 -12.33
N ILE A 73 -3.54 -8.83 -11.65
CA ILE A 73 -4.33 -9.51 -10.61
C ILE A 73 -4.54 -8.62 -9.38
N TYR A 74 -3.52 -7.83 -9.00
CA TYR A 74 -3.65 -6.80 -7.97
C TYR A 74 -4.75 -5.82 -8.33
N GLY A 75 -4.77 -5.32 -9.57
CA GLY A 75 -5.80 -4.40 -10.06
C GLY A 75 -7.22 -4.94 -9.87
N GLN A 76 -7.42 -6.24 -10.03
CA GLN A 76 -8.73 -6.88 -9.85
C GLN A 76 -9.11 -7.06 -8.38
N SER A 77 -8.16 -7.41 -7.49
CA SER A 77 -8.40 -7.44 -6.03
C SER A 77 -8.69 -6.05 -5.44
N LEU A 78 -8.29 -4.97 -6.13
CA LEU A 78 -8.65 -3.60 -5.74
C LEU A 78 -10.16 -3.34 -5.86
N THR A 79 -10.82 -3.97 -6.83
CA THR A 79 -12.29 -3.89 -6.99
C THR A 79 -13.01 -4.52 -5.81
N ASP A 80 -12.42 -5.57 -5.26
CA ASP A 80 -13.03 -6.40 -4.23
C ASP A 80 -13.03 -5.75 -2.84
N ILE A 81 -11.96 -5.02 -2.49
CA ILE A 81 -11.94 -4.18 -1.28
C ILE A 81 -13.07 -3.15 -1.29
N LYS A 82 -13.50 -2.68 -2.46
CA LYS A 82 -14.58 -1.69 -2.51
C LYS A 82 -15.89 -2.24 -1.97
N PHE A 83 -16.18 -3.51 -2.22
CA PHE A 83 -17.35 -4.18 -1.65
C PHE A 83 -17.23 -4.32 -0.13
N PHE A 84 -16.02 -4.54 0.38
CA PHE A 84 -15.80 -4.64 1.82
C PHE A 84 -16.00 -3.29 2.53
N VAL A 85 -15.49 -2.21 1.95
CA VAL A 85 -15.71 -0.84 2.46
C VAL A 85 -17.18 -0.42 2.37
N ALA A 86 -17.90 -0.88 1.34
CA ALA A 86 -19.35 -0.65 1.22
C ALA A 86 -20.13 -1.27 2.40
N GLU A 87 -19.57 -2.32 3.03
CA GLU A 87 -20.06 -2.97 4.26
C GLU A 87 -19.45 -2.36 5.55
N ASP A 88 -19.03 -1.09 5.49
CA ASP A 88 -18.43 -0.30 6.58
C ASP A 88 -17.06 -0.79 7.09
N TRP A 89 -16.38 -1.65 6.35
CA TRP A 89 -15.03 -2.11 6.69
C TRP A 89 -13.95 -1.25 6.06
N TYR A 90 -13.50 -0.25 6.81
CA TYR A 90 -12.24 0.43 6.52
C TYR A 90 -11.08 -0.39 7.06
N VAL A 91 -10.09 -0.65 6.22
CA VAL A 91 -8.93 -1.47 6.61
C VAL A 91 -7.64 -0.78 6.27
N SER A 92 -6.67 -0.91 7.17
CA SER A 92 -5.31 -0.41 6.98
C SER A 92 -4.40 -1.48 6.40
N TYR A 93 -3.30 -1.08 5.76
CA TYR A 93 -2.36 -2.03 5.16
C TYR A 93 -1.74 -2.96 6.21
N SER A 94 -1.43 -2.40 7.38
CA SER A 94 -0.75 -3.13 8.45
C SER A 94 -1.52 -4.39 8.91
N LEU A 95 -2.83 -4.41 8.70
CA LEU A 95 -3.68 -5.57 9.02
C LEU A 95 -3.34 -6.78 8.15
N PHE A 96 -2.97 -6.56 6.88
CA PHE A 96 -2.64 -7.59 5.90
C PHE A 96 -1.14 -7.86 5.77
N TYR A 97 -0.28 -7.26 6.60
CA TYR A 97 1.18 -7.44 6.47
C TYR A 97 1.64 -8.92 6.56
N ASP A 98 0.91 -9.74 7.30
CA ASP A 98 1.20 -11.18 7.45
C ASP A 98 0.36 -12.05 6.48
N CYS A 99 -0.42 -11.41 5.60
CA CYS A 99 -1.17 -12.08 4.55
C CYS A 99 -0.25 -12.27 3.35
N SER A 100 -0.14 -13.50 2.83
CA SER A 100 0.53 -13.67 1.55
C SER A 100 -0.26 -12.96 0.45
N ILE A 101 0.40 -12.52 -0.63
CA ILE A 101 -0.28 -11.90 -1.78
C ILE A 101 -1.35 -12.86 -2.34
N THR A 102 -1.05 -14.16 -2.37
CA THR A 102 -1.99 -15.19 -2.82
C THR A 102 -3.21 -15.29 -1.91
N ASP A 103 -3.01 -15.32 -0.59
CA ASP A 103 -4.12 -15.35 0.37
C ASP A 103 -4.95 -14.08 0.29
N PHE A 104 -4.30 -12.92 0.15
CA PHE A 104 -4.97 -11.64 -0.03
C PHE A 104 -5.88 -11.66 -1.26
N ILE A 105 -5.34 -12.09 -2.41
CA ILE A 105 -6.13 -12.24 -3.65
C ILE A 105 -7.28 -13.23 -3.44
N LEU A 106 -7.06 -14.37 -2.79
CA LEU A 106 -8.11 -15.38 -2.54
C LEU A 106 -9.20 -14.88 -1.59
N LEU A 107 -8.83 -14.10 -0.57
CA LEU A 107 -9.75 -13.51 0.40
C LEU A 107 -10.60 -12.40 -0.23
N THR A 108 -10.02 -11.65 -1.17
CA THR A 108 -10.72 -10.57 -1.86
C THR A 108 -11.56 -11.08 -3.03
N ARG A 109 -11.14 -12.13 -3.73
CA ARG A 109 -11.79 -12.63 -4.96
C ARG A 109 -13.24 -13.08 -4.71
N GLU A 110 -14.13 -12.70 -5.63
CA GLU A 110 -15.51 -13.20 -5.78
C GLU A 110 -16.39 -13.05 -4.52
N HIS A 111 -16.71 -11.80 -4.13
CA HIS A 111 -17.72 -11.50 -3.11
C HIS A 111 -17.58 -12.31 -1.80
N ASN A 112 -16.36 -12.75 -1.46
CA ASN A 112 -16.12 -13.59 -0.30
C ASN A 112 -16.03 -12.77 0.99
N THR A 113 -16.96 -11.81 1.13
CA THR A 113 -17.01 -10.82 2.20
C THR A 113 -17.00 -11.48 3.57
N LYS A 114 -17.62 -12.66 3.70
CA LYS A 114 -17.62 -13.44 4.94
C LYS A 114 -16.22 -13.96 5.31
N LYS A 115 -15.48 -14.59 4.40
CA LYS A 115 -14.12 -15.06 4.71
C LYS A 115 -13.17 -13.90 4.96
N LEU A 116 -13.33 -12.80 4.22
CA LEU A 116 -12.54 -11.59 4.44
C LEU A 116 -12.85 -10.99 5.82
N GLU A 117 -14.12 -10.92 6.22
CA GLU A 117 -14.54 -10.49 7.55
C GLU A 117 -13.95 -11.40 8.63
N GLU A 118 -14.06 -12.72 8.49
CA GLU A 118 -13.47 -13.70 9.41
C GLU A 118 -11.96 -13.51 9.54
N TYR A 119 -11.25 -13.30 8.43
CA TYR A 119 -9.82 -12.99 8.44
C TYR A 119 -9.53 -11.70 9.18
N VAL A 120 -10.26 -10.62 8.88
CA VAL A 120 -10.07 -9.30 9.49
C VAL A 120 -10.31 -9.34 11.00
N LEU A 121 -11.36 -10.03 11.44
CA LEU A 121 -11.64 -10.25 12.86
C LEU A 121 -10.49 -11.00 13.54
N GLN A 122 -10.02 -12.10 12.95
CA GLN A 122 -8.89 -12.86 13.50
C GLN A 122 -7.58 -12.07 13.51
N ALA A 123 -7.33 -11.29 12.45
CA ALA A 123 -6.16 -10.44 12.33
C ALA A 123 -6.18 -9.33 13.37
N PHE A 124 -7.35 -8.70 13.60
CA PHE A 124 -7.54 -7.70 14.64
C PHE A 124 -7.19 -8.25 16.01
N GLU A 125 -7.75 -9.41 16.39
CA GLU A 125 -7.48 -10.02 17.70
C GLU A 125 -5.99 -10.31 17.93
N LYS A 126 -5.29 -10.79 16.89
CA LYS A 126 -3.84 -11.05 16.97
C LYS A 126 -3.01 -9.76 17.02
N LYS A 127 -3.51 -8.66 16.43
CA LYS A 127 -2.75 -7.42 16.20
C LYS A 127 -3.22 -6.24 17.04
N GLN A 128 -4.17 -6.44 17.95
CA GLN A 128 -4.82 -5.38 18.71
C GLN A 128 -3.81 -4.39 19.32
N LYS A 129 -2.82 -4.90 20.05
CA LYS A 129 -1.76 -4.06 20.67
C LYS A 129 -0.96 -3.25 19.64
N LYS A 130 -0.68 -3.83 18.47
CA LYS A 130 0.04 -3.17 17.38
C LYS A 130 -0.82 -2.08 16.73
N ILE A 131 -2.12 -2.32 16.57
CA ILE A 131 -3.09 -1.36 16.04
C ILE A 131 -3.16 -0.14 16.96
N PHE A 132 -3.41 -0.31 18.26
CA PHE A 132 -3.45 0.80 19.21
C PHE A 132 -2.11 1.54 19.31
N GLY A 133 -0.99 0.81 19.33
CA GLY A 133 0.34 1.43 19.31
C GLY A 133 0.58 2.29 18.06
N LYS A 134 0.05 1.90 16.90
CA LYS A 134 0.13 2.70 15.67
C LYS A 134 -0.73 3.95 15.74
N ILE A 135 -1.97 3.84 16.24
CA ILE A 135 -2.87 4.99 16.43
C ILE A 135 -2.24 6.01 17.38
N LEU A 136 -1.69 5.56 18.52
CA LEU A 136 -0.98 6.40 19.48
C LEU A 136 0.22 7.11 18.86
N LYS A 137 1.03 6.40 18.07
CA LYS A 137 2.17 6.99 17.37
C LYS A 137 1.74 8.10 16.40
N ALA A 138 0.62 7.91 15.70
CA ALA A 138 0.11 8.87 14.73
C ALA A 138 -0.54 10.10 15.39
N SER A 139 -1.08 9.97 16.60
CA SER A 139 -1.79 11.02 17.35
C SER A 139 -1.41 11.02 18.85
N PRO A 140 -0.15 11.35 19.19
CA PRO A 140 0.34 11.27 20.57
C PRO A 140 -0.37 12.24 21.53
N ASP A 141 -0.84 13.38 21.01
CA ASP A 141 -1.64 14.37 21.73
C ASP A 141 -3.02 13.84 22.17
N ARG A 142 -3.46 12.71 21.60
CA ARG A 142 -4.73 12.04 21.90
C ARG A 142 -4.56 10.81 22.78
N GLU A 143 -3.38 10.58 23.34
CA GLU A 143 -3.04 9.37 24.10
C GLU A 143 -4.10 8.97 25.13
N ILE A 144 -4.54 9.91 25.96
CA ILE A 144 -5.55 9.66 27.01
C ILE A 144 -6.84 9.08 26.41
N ILE A 145 -7.29 9.62 25.28
CA ILE A 145 -8.54 9.19 24.63
C ILE A 145 -8.35 7.84 23.94
N ILE A 146 -7.20 7.59 23.31
CA ILE A 146 -6.92 6.32 22.64
C ILE A 146 -6.79 5.17 23.66
N ASN A 147 -6.15 5.43 24.79
CA ASN A 147 -6.08 4.47 25.90
C ASN A 147 -7.49 4.18 26.47
N GLU A 148 -8.37 5.19 26.53
CA GLU A 148 -9.77 4.99 26.91
C GLU A 148 -10.50 4.08 25.91
N ILE A 149 -10.33 4.29 24.59
CA ILE A 149 -10.91 3.41 23.56
C ILE A 149 -10.44 1.96 23.74
N GLU A 150 -9.14 1.75 24.00
CA GLU A 150 -8.60 0.41 24.25
C GLU A 150 -9.23 -0.23 25.49
N ASN A 151 -9.38 0.53 26.58
CA ASN A 151 -10.01 0.06 27.80
C ASN A 151 -11.49 -0.29 27.60
N LEU A 152 -12.25 0.56 26.91
CA LEU A 152 -13.65 0.31 26.58
C LEU A 152 -13.81 -0.98 25.76
N TYR A 153 -12.88 -1.26 24.83
CA TYR A 153 -12.92 -2.51 24.06
C TYR A 153 -12.69 -3.72 24.97
N LYS A 154 -11.68 -3.67 25.84
CA LYS A 154 -11.36 -4.76 26.80
C LYS A 154 -12.53 -5.04 27.74
N GLN A 155 -13.21 -4.00 28.20
CA GLN A 155 -14.39 -4.09 29.07
C GLN A 155 -15.70 -4.38 28.31
N LYS A 156 -15.65 -4.51 26.99
CA LYS A 156 -16.81 -4.73 26.10
C LYS A 156 -17.87 -3.63 26.16
N TYR A 157 -17.48 -2.41 26.50
CA TYR A 157 -18.34 -1.22 26.52
C TYR A 157 -18.49 -0.64 25.10
N TYR A 158 -19.03 -1.44 24.18
CA TYR A 158 -19.10 -1.13 22.76
C TYR A 158 -20.00 0.08 22.45
N TYR A 159 -21.08 0.28 23.22
CA TYR A 159 -21.96 1.44 23.08
C TYR A 159 -21.23 2.76 23.31
N SER A 160 -20.29 2.82 24.28
CA SER A 160 -19.49 4.01 24.52
C SER A 160 -18.33 4.12 23.55
N LEU A 161 -17.72 2.99 23.18
CA LEU A 161 -16.56 2.93 22.29
C LEU A 161 -16.87 3.48 20.90
N ILE A 162 -17.97 3.06 20.29
CA ILE A 162 -18.28 3.37 18.89
C ILE A 162 -18.42 4.89 18.66
N PRO A 163 -19.25 5.64 19.43
CA PRO A 163 -19.30 7.09 19.36
C PRO A 163 -17.95 7.76 19.61
N LEU A 164 -17.15 7.25 20.55
CA LEU A 164 -15.84 7.81 20.85
C LEU A 164 -14.88 7.66 19.65
N CYS A 165 -14.88 6.49 19.00
CA CYS A 165 -14.13 6.28 17.75
C CYS A 165 -14.59 7.26 16.66
N TYR A 166 -15.90 7.45 16.45
CA TYR A 166 -16.40 8.42 15.47
C TYR A 166 -15.95 9.85 15.76
N ALA A 167 -16.00 10.27 17.02
CA ALA A 167 -15.54 11.60 17.43
C ALA A 167 -14.03 11.77 17.17
N GLN A 168 -13.21 10.74 17.44
CA GLN A 168 -11.78 10.79 17.18
C GLN A 168 -11.45 10.78 15.68
N VAL A 169 -12.16 9.98 14.88
CA VAL A 169 -12.04 9.99 13.42
C VAL A 169 -12.31 11.39 12.87
N ASP A 170 -13.40 12.02 13.30
CA ASP A 170 -13.78 13.34 12.83
C ASP A 170 -12.78 14.41 13.29
N GLY A 171 -12.34 14.35 14.55
CA GLY A 171 -11.35 15.26 15.11
C GLY A 171 -9.98 15.18 14.42
N ILE A 172 -9.47 13.97 14.18
CA ILE A 172 -8.20 13.75 13.46
C ILE A 172 -8.33 14.27 12.03
N CYS A 173 -9.42 13.95 11.33
CA CYS A 173 -9.63 14.45 9.97
C CYS A 173 -9.70 15.98 9.93
N LYS A 174 -10.42 16.61 10.88
CA LYS A 174 -10.55 18.05 10.95
C LYS A 174 -9.22 18.75 11.19
N GLU A 175 -8.43 18.22 12.10
CA GLU A 175 -7.11 18.74 12.46
C GLU A 175 -6.10 18.58 11.31
N ARG A 176 -6.07 17.41 10.67
CA ARG A 176 -5.03 17.04 9.70
C ARG A 176 -5.35 17.49 8.27
N PHE A 177 -6.64 17.50 7.93
CA PHE A 177 -7.12 17.78 6.57
C PHE A 177 -8.01 19.02 6.48
N GLY A 178 -8.35 19.66 7.60
CA GLY A 178 -9.22 20.85 7.64
C GLY A 178 -10.72 20.53 7.45
N ILE A 179 -11.07 19.26 7.23
CA ILE A 179 -12.41 18.78 6.96
C ILE A 179 -12.80 17.62 7.88
N SER A 180 -14.05 17.59 8.32
CA SER A 180 -14.59 16.47 9.08
C SER A 180 -14.83 15.28 8.14
N PHE A 181 -14.66 14.06 8.66
CA PHE A 181 -14.81 12.82 7.88
C PHE A 181 -16.26 12.64 7.40
N PHE A 182 -17.22 13.05 8.24
CA PHE A 182 -18.64 12.83 8.01
C PHE A 182 -19.38 14.01 7.35
N ASP A 183 -18.67 15.04 6.84
CA ASP A 183 -19.29 16.25 6.27
C ASP A 183 -19.85 16.01 4.84
N THR A 184 -21.06 15.45 4.71
CA THR A 184 -21.64 15.04 3.41
C THR A 184 -21.98 16.18 2.44
N ASP A 185 -22.10 17.43 2.91
CA ASP A 185 -22.53 18.59 2.12
C ASP A 185 -21.47 19.12 1.14
N LYS A 186 -20.24 18.63 1.25
CA LYS A 186 -19.21 18.91 0.26
C LYS A 186 -19.09 17.71 -0.68
N LYS A 187 -19.55 17.88 -1.92
CA LYS A 187 -19.05 17.09 -3.08
C LYS A 187 -17.50 17.07 -3.17
N GLU A 188 -16.85 17.89 -2.34
CA GLU A 188 -15.43 17.99 -2.12
C GLU A 188 -14.88 17.22 -0.89
N ILE A 189 -15.55 16.36 -0.12
CA ILE A 189 -14.86 15.58 0.97
C ILE A 189 -13.64 14.84 0.41
N ALA A 190 -13.83 14.24 -0.77
CA ALA A 190 -12.77 13.59 -1.50
C ALA A 190 -11.67 14.58 -1.93
N ARG A 191 -11.95 15.87 -2.12
CA ARG A 191 -11.00 16.82 -2.74
C ARG A 191 -9.85 17.22 -1.81
N PRO A 192 -10.01 17.62 -0.52
CA PRO A 192 -8.89 17.86 0.41
C PRO A 192 -8.20 16.59 0.91
N LEU A 193 -8.92 15.48 1.08
CA LEU A 193 -8.31 14.18 1.37
C LEU A 193 -7.46 13.70 0.17
N ARG A 194 -7.94 13.91 -1.06
CA ARG A 194 -7.17 13.72 -2.30
C ARG A 194 -6.12 14.81 -2.52
N LEU A 195 -6.32 16.07 -2.09
CA LEU A 195 -5.40 17.20 -2.35
C LEU A 195 -4.23 17.23 -1.37
N ASN A 196 -4.41 16.79 -0.13
CA ASN A 196 -3.26 16.51 0.75
C ASN A 196 -2.51 15.26 0.27
N SER A 197 -3.19 14.28 -0.34
CA SER A 197 -2.52 13.24 -1.15
C SER A 197 -2.01 13.77 -2.50
N ALA A 198 -2.33 15.01 -2.88
CA ALA A 198 -1.85 15.72 -4.06
C ALA A 198 -0.69 16.68 -3.73
N LEU A 199 0.20 16.25 -2.84
CA LEU A 199 1.63 16.43 -3.13
C LEU A 199 1.96 15.62 -4.39
N LYS A 200 1.53 16.14 -5.55
CA LYS A 200 1.75 15.62 -6.91
C LYS A 200 3.23 15.58 -7.32
N THR A 201 4.15 15.73 -6.37
CA THR A 201 5.60 15.78 -6.57
C THR A 201 6.35 14.70 -5.78
N ALA A 202 5.71 14.00 -4.83
CA ALA A 202 6.32 12.89 -4.12
C ALA A 202 5.66 11.59 -4.56
N GLU A 203 6.50 10.60 -4.89
CA GLU A 203 6.14 9.25 -5.31
C GLU A 203 5.27 8.51 -4.28
N LEU A 204 3.99 8.84 -4.18
CA LEU A 204 3.04 7.96 -3.53
C LEU A 204 3.00 6.68 -4.36
N SER A 205 3.47 5.58 -3.77
CA SER A 205 3.37 4.26 -4.37
C SER A 205 1.92 4.03 -4.81
N SER A 206 1.72 3.35 -5.95
CA SER A 206 0.38 3.02 -6.49
C SER A 206 -0.56 2.42 -5.43
N PHE A 207 0.02 1.81 -4.40
CA PHE A 207 -0.64 1.23 -3.26
C PHE A 207 -1.24 2.24 -2.26
N SER A 208 -0.58 3.38 -2.01
CA SER A 208 -1.11 4.42 -1.11
C SER A 208 -2.32 5.12 -1.73
N ARG A 209 -2.27 5.34 -3.05
CA ARG A 209 -3.41 5.86 -3.82
C ARG A 209 -4.61 4.91 -3.75
N PHE A 210 -4.36 3.61 -3.90
CA PHE A 210 -5.41 2.61 -3.74
C PHE A 210 -6.09 2.67 -2.35
N MET A 211 -5.31 2.78 -1.27
CA MET A 211 -5.89 2.85 0.08
C MET A 211 -6.75 4.10 0.28
N SER A 212 -6.40 5.22 -0.37
CA SER A 212 -7.23 6.43 -0.33
C SER A 212 -8.55 6.29 -1.09
N ASP A 213 -8.66 5.38 -2.05
CA ASP A 213 -9.91 5.15 -2.80
C ASP A 213 -11.04 4.62 -1.90
N GLN A 214 -10.73 4.05 -0.72
CA GLN A 214 -11.75 3.65 0.27
C GLN A 214 -12.61 4.85 0.72
N LEU A 215 -12.05 6.07 0.68
CA LEU A 215 -12.75 7.30 1.08
C LEU A 215 -13.85 7.72 0.11
N ASP A 216 -13.82 7.22 -1.13
CA ASP A 216 -14.81 7.56 -2.16
C ASP A 216 -16.04 6.66 -2.12
N ILE A 217 -16.02 5.63 -1.28
CA ILE A 217 -17.06 4.62 -1.21
C ILE A 217 -18.06 5.05 -0.17
N LYS A 218 -19.30 5.30 -0.62
CA LYS A 218 -20.42 5.52 0.27
C LYS A 218 -20.84 4.21 0.91
N ASN A 219 -21.01 4.23 2.23
CA ASN A 219 -21.46 3.11 3.03
C ASN A 219 -22.48 3.57 4.08
N GLU A 220 -22.96 2.65 4.91
CA GLU A 220 -23.95 2.97 5.91
C GLU A 220 -23.44 3.97 6.95
N MET A 221 -22.17 3.88 7.34
CA MET A 221 -21.57 4.78 8.30
C MET A 221 -21.58 6.25 7.83
N THR A 222 -21.43 6.47 6.52
CA THR A 222 -21.26 7.80 5.90
C THR A 222 -22.50 8.33 5.15
N LYS A 223 -23.52 7.49 4.90
CA LYS A 223 -24.74 7.94 4.20
C LYS A 223 -25.55 8.96 5.01
N ASN A 224 -26.36 9.76 4.31
CA ASN A 224 -27.28 10.68 4.96
C ASN A 224 -28.31 9.91 5.80
N SER A 225 -28.65 10.43 6.98
CA SER A 225 -29.59 9.79 7.91
C SER A 225 -30.98 9.55 7.32
N ASP A 226 -31.39 10.38 6.36
CA ASP A 226 -32.67 10.25 5.65
C ASP A 226 -32.71 9.04 4.71
N GLN A 227 -31.53 8.49 4.38
CA GLN A 227 -31.38 7.29 3.55
C GLN A 227 -31.27 6.00 4.40
N VAL A 228 -31.34 6.12 5.73
CA VAL A 228 -31.32 4.97 6.63
C VAL A 228 -32.75 4.42 6.78
N THR A 229 -32.96 3.20 6.29
CA THR A 229 -34.26 2.51 6.30
C THR A 229 -34.59 1.92 7.68
N ASP A 230 -33.65 1.23 8.31
CA ASP A 230 -33.79 0.72 9.68
C ASP A 230 -32.94 1.54 10.66
N LYS A 231 -33.56 2.53 11.31
CA LYS A 231 -32.87 3.37 12.29
C LYS A 231 -32.55 2.66 13.61
N ASN A 232 -33.25 1.56 13.95
CA ASN A 232 -33.10 0.93 15.26
C ASN A 232 -31.83 0.08 15.37
N SER A 233 -31.40 -0.52 14.24
CA SER A 233 -30.19 -1.35 14.16
C SER A 233 -29.02 -0.72 13.42
N SER A 234 -29.22 0.49 12.87
CA SER A 234 -28.23 1.11 11.99
C SER A 234 -26.88 1.36 12.66
N PHE A 235 -25.82 1.17 11.88
CA PHE A 235 -24.46 1.58 12.21
C PHE A 235 -24.09 2.96 11.63
N ASN A 236 -25.08 3.68 11.09
CA ASN A 236 -24.90 5.05 10.62
C ASN A 236 -24.49 5.99 11.75
N ARG A 237 -23.44 6.80 11.53
CA ARG A 237 -22.91 7.72 12.55
C ARG A 237 -23.96 8.67 13.10
N HIS A 238 -24.79 9.27 12.25
CA HIS A 238 -25.81 10.20 12.70
C HIS A 238 -26.87 9.48 13.54
N VAL A 239 -27.34 8.32 13.10
CA VAL A 239 -28.36 7.53 13.81
C VAL A 239 -27.84 7.01 15.16
N VAL A 240 -26.58 6.59 15.23
CA VAL A 240 -25.90 6.18 16.47
C VAL A 240 -25.76 7.36 17.44
N ILE A 241 -25.22 8.49 16.99
CA ILE A 241 -24.95 9.66 17.85
C ILE A 241 -26.24 10.29 18.40
N HIS A 242 -27.32 10.29 17.62
CA HIS A 242 -28.62 10.79 18.07
C HIS A 242 -29.42 9.76 18.89
N GLY A 243 -28.87 8.57 19.19
CA GLY A 243 -29.52 7.56 20.02
C GLY A 243 -30.72 6.87 19.38
N ASN A 244 -30.88 7.00 18.06
CA ASN A 244 -31.96 6.34 17.32
C ASN A 244 -31.67 4.85 17.13
N SER A 245 -30.39 4.49 16.97
CA SER A 245 -29.94 3.10 16.95
C SER A 245 -29.75 2.61 18.37
N LYS A 246 -30.44 1.52 18.72
CA LYS A 246 -30.45 0.96 20.09
C LYS A 246 -29.63 -0.31 20.22
N ILE A 247 -29.29 -0.95 19.09
CA ILE A 247 -28.59 -2.24 19.07
C ILE A 247 -27.25 -2.21 18.32
N TYR A 248 -26.67 -1.02 18.09
CA TYR A 248 -25.39 -0.88 17.40
C TYR A 248 -24.18 -1.41 18.20
N GLY A 249 -24.29 -1.56 19.52
CA GLY A 249 -23.20 -1.90 20.42
C GLY A 249 -22.74 -3.36 20.36
N THR A 250 -22.31 -3.82 19.18
CA THR A 250 -21.79 -5.17 18.96
C THR A 250 -20.26 -5.18 18.88
N LYS A 251 -19.65 -6.35 19.10
CA LYS A 251 -18.20 -6.53 18.97
C LYS A 251 -17.73 -6.20 17.54
N ILE A 252 -18.48 -6.63 16.53
CA ILE A 252 -18.15 -6.40 15.12
C ILE A 252 -18.13 -4.90 14.82
N ASN A 253 -19.15 -4.16 15.26
CA ASN A 253 -19.23 -2.71 15.07
C ASN A 253 -18.14 -1.96 15.83
N ALA A 254 -17.75 -2.44 17.02
CA ALA A 254 -16.61 -1.90 17.75
C ALA A 254 -15.30 -2.08 16.96
N ILE A 255 -15.06 -3.27 16.40
CA ILE A 255 -13.87 -3.53 15.57
C ILE A 255 -13.88 -2.67 14.30
N ARG A 256 -15.03 -2.57 13.60
CA ARG A 256 -15.18 -1.69 12.43
C ARG A 256 -14.80 -0.23 12.77
N SER A 257 -15.28 0.27 13.91
CA SER A 257 -14.99 1.62 14.38
C SER A 257 -13.51 1.84 14.70
N ILE A 258 -12.86 0.87 15.34
CA ILE A 258 -11.42 0.93 15.64
C ILE A 258 -10.60 0.86 14.36
N LEU A 259 -10.97 0.00 13.41
CA LEU A 259 -10.25 -0.12 12.15
C LEU A 259 -10.40 1.12 11.25
N LEU A 260 -11.54 1.82 11.30
CA LEU A 260 -11.66 3.14 10.68
C LEU A 260 -10.70 4.15 11.33
N LEU A 261 -10.64 4.19 12.65
CA LEU A 261 -9.70 5.06 13.37
C LEU A 261 -8.24 4.73 13.01
N ASP A 262 -7.91 3.44 12.93
CA ASP A 262 -6.61 2.94 12.51
C ASP A 262 -6.25 3.35 11.07
N PHE A 263 -7.23 3.24 10.16
CA PHE A 263 -7.09 3.64 8.76
C PHE A 263 -6.82 5.14 8.63
N ILE A 264 -7.61 5.99 9.30
CA ILE A 264 -7.40 7.44 9.29
C ILE A 264 -6.06 7.84 9.92
N SER A 265 -5.68 7.16 11.00
CA SER A 265 -4.39 7.39 11.66
C SER A 265 -3.21 7.06 10.73
N GLU A 266 -3.27 5.91 10.02
CA GLU A 266 -2.24 5.52 9.05
C GLU A 266 -2.17 6.49 7.86
N LEU A 267 -3.32 6.95 7.37
CA LEU A 267 -3.37 7.94 6.29
C LEU A 267 -2.75 9.28 6.72
N SER A 268 -3.03 9.73 7.94
CA SER A 268 -2.46 10.95 8.52
C SER A 268 -0.95 10.87 8.70
N ASP A 269 -0.43 9.76 9.25
CA ASP A 269 1.01 9.57 9.51
C ASP A 269 1.83 9.60 8.21
N LYS A 270 1.38 8.89 7.17
CA LYS A 270 2.05 8.88 5.86
C LYS A 270 2.11 10.26 5.21
N LEU A 271 1.08 11.08 5.41
CA LEU A 271 1.04 12.45 4.91
C LEU A 271 1.96 13.39 5.69
N ALA A 272 2.08 13.20 7.01
CA ALA A 272 3.05 13.94 7.81
C ALA A 272 4.50 13.64 7.38
N MET A 273 4.84 12.37 7.13
CA MET A 273 6.17 11.99 6.63
C MET A 273 6.49 12.55 5.25
N GLY A 274 5.49 12.64 4.36
CA GLY A 274 5.64 13.26 3.04
C GLY A 274 5.94 14.77 3.08
N ARG A 275 5.61 15.46 4.18
CA ARG A 275 5.90 16.89 4.37
C ARG A 275 7.30 17.17 4.96
N ILE A 276 7.97 16.17 5.55
CA ILE A 276 9.30 16.33 6.16
C ILE A 276 10.43 16.19 5.12
N ASN A 277 10.16 15.52 4.00
CA ASN A 277 11.11 15.29 2.91
C ASN A 277 10.98 16.30 1.75
N MET A 278 10.40 17.48 2.01
CA MET A 278 10.15 18.54 1.03
C MET A 278 10.80 19.84 1.49
#